data_AF-A0A661TFR1-F1
#
_entry.id   AF-A0A661TFR1-F1
#
_cell.length_a   1.000
_cell.length_b   1.000
_cell.length_c   1.000
_cell.angle_alpha   90.00
_cell.angle_beta   90.00
_cell.angle_gamma   90.00
#
_symmetry.space_group_name_H-M   'P 1'
#
loop_
_entity.id
_entity.type
_entity.pdbx_description
1 polymer ?
#
loop_
_entity_poly.entity_id
_entity_poly.type
_entity_poly.pdbx_seq_one_letter_code
_entity_poly.pdbx_strand_id
1 'polypeptide(L)' 'MDVFPPNPRILIVTPEVTYLPEGMGAVSNGFSAKAGGLADVSAALISALFEQGADVHVALPDYRAIFGTG' A
#
# COMPACT_ATOMS: atom_id res chain seq x y z
N MET A 1 31.58 2.25 1.40
CA MET A 1 30.56 1.24 1.09
C MET A 1 29.34 1.61 1.90
N ASP A 2 28.26 1.98 1.26
CA ASP A 2 27.02 2.31 1.97
C ASP A 2 26.43 1.04 2.56
N VAL A 3 26.21 1.05 3.89
CA VAL A 3 25.54 -0.03 4.60
C VAL A 3 24.05 0.25 4.51
N PHE A 4 23.36 -0.42 3.59
CA PHE A 4 21.90 -0.39 3.57
C PHE A 4 21.36 -1.11 4.81
N PRO A 5 20.34 -0.57 5.49
CA PRO A 5 19.66 -1.29 6.56
C PRO A 5 19.18 -2.66 6.04
N PRO A 6 19.21 -3.72 6.88
CA PRO A 6 18.81 -5.07 6.45
C PRO A 6 17.35 -5.14 5.98
N ASN A 7 16.51 -4.19 6.41
CA ASN A 7 15.13 -4.07 6.00
C ASN A 7 14.95 -2.75 5.22
N PRO A 8 14.85 -2.79 3.88
CA PRO A 8 14.62 -1.58 3.11
C PRO A 8 13.27 -0.97 3.50
N ARG A 9 13.25 0.36 3.66
CA ARG A 9 12.05 1.14 3.96
C ARG A 9 11.46 1.66 2.66
N ILE A 10 10.21 1.33 2.39
CA ILE A 10 9.56 1.59 1.11
C ILE A 10 8.24 2.30 1.36
N LEU A 11 8.06 3.49 0.78
CA LEU A 11 6.78 4.19 0.72
C LEU A 11 6.16 4.00 -0.67
N ILE A 12 5.02 3.31 -0.72
CA ILE A 12 4.23 3.17 -1.94
C ILE A 12 3.12 4.21 -1.91
N VAL A 13 3.15 5.15 -2.85
CA VAL A 13 2.08 6.12 -3.08
C VAL A 13 1.30 5.65 -4.30
N THR A 14 0.06 5.24 -4.10
CA THR A 14 -0.80 4.73 -5.16
C THR A 14 -2.16 5.42 -5.10
N PRO A 15 -2.82 5.67 -6.24
CA PRO A 15 -4.20 6.13 -6.24
C PRO A 15 -5.19 5.08 -5.72
N GLU A 16 -4.86 3.79 -5.78
CA GLU A 16 -5.76 2.72 -5.35
C GLU A 16 -5.01 1.44 -4.96
N VAL A 17 -5.62 0.65 -4.08
CA VAL A 17 -5.18 -0.70 -3.72
C VAL A 17 -6.40 -1.57 -3.41
N THR A 18 -6.42 -2.83 -3.88
CA THR A 18 -7.55 -3.73 -3.67
C THR A 18 -7.55 -4.40 -2.31
N TYR A 19 -6.37 -4.65 -1.72
CA TYR A 19 -6.19 -5.23 -0.40
C TYR A 19 -4.77 -4.96 0.12
N LEU A 20 -4.58 -5.08 1.44
CA LEU A 20 -3.26 -5.09 2.07
C LEU A 20 -3.02 -6.44 2.75
N PRO A 21 -1.76 -6.88 2.88
CA PRO A 21 -1.41 -8.09 3.62
C PRO A 21 -1.93 -8.05 5.06
N GLU A 22 -2.31 -9.21 5.58
CA GLU A 22 -2.67 -9.35 7.00
C GLU A 22 -1.45 -9.00 7.87
N GLY A 23 -1.64 -8.11 8.85
CA GLY A 23 -0.57 -7.66 9.76
C GLY A 23 0.04 -6.29 9.43
N MET A 24 -0.32 -5.64 8.32
CA MET A 24 0.15 -4.28 7.97
C MET A 24 -0.50 -3.12 8.78
N GLY A 25 -1.45 -3.40 9.68
CA GLY A 25 -2.07 -2.41 10.57
C GLY A 25 -3.48 -1.94 10.18
N ALA A 26 -4.03 -1.00 10.96
CA ALA A 26 -5.45 -0.72 11.25
C ALA A 26 -6.45 -0.53 10.08
N VAL A 27 -6.01 -0.51 8.82
CA VAL A 27 -6.84 -0.25 7.65
C VAL A 27 -6.92 -1.46 6.70
N SER A 28 -6.25 -2.59 7.01
CA SER A 28 -6.37 -3.86 6.27
C SER A 28 -7.82 -4.33 6.12
N ASN A 29 -8.67 -4.00 7.09
CA ASN A 29 -10.08 -4.43 7.13
C ASN A 29 -11.05 -3.51 6.38
N GLY A 30 -10.58 -2.44 5.72
CA GLY A 30 -11.43 -1.42 5.10
C GLY A 30 -11.16 -1.15 3.61
N PHE A 31 -10.10 -1.69 3.03
CA PHE A 31 -9.79 -1.50 1.62
C PHE A 31 -10.46 -2.56 0.78
N SER A 32 -11.68 -2.27 0.35
CA SER A 32 -12.24 -2.85 -0.87
C SER A 32 -12.51 -1.69 -1.82
N ALA A 33 -11.44 -1.10 -2.35
CA ALA A 33 -11.57 -0.14 -3.44
C ALA A 33 -11.63 -0.92 -4.76
N LYS A 34 -12.45 -0.43 -5.70
CA LYS A 34 -12.77 -1.04 -7.00
C LYS A 34 -11.58 -1.81 -7.60
N ALA A 35 -11.78 -3.11 -7.85
CA ALA A 35 -10.83 -3.98 -8.50
C ALA A 35 -10.68 -3.64 -9.99
N GLY A 36 -9.82 -2.67 -10.29
CA GLY A 36 -9.21 -2.47 -11.61
C GLY A 36 -7.81 -3.08 -11.64
N GLY A 37 -7.24 -3.30 -12.84
CA GLY A 37 -5.96 -4.01 -12.99
C GLY A 37 -4.76 -3.36 -12.28
N LEU A 38 -4.77 -2.04 -12.05
CA LEU A 38 -3.70 -1.35 -11.31
C LEU A 38 -3.72 -1.64 -9.81
N ALA A 39 -4.92 -1.81 -9.23
CA ALA A 39 -5.08 -2.10 -7.82
C ALA A 39 -4.60 -3.52 -7.45
N ASP A 40 -4.82 -4.49 -8.34
CA ASP A 40 -4.32 -5.88 -8.17
C ASP A 40 -2.79 -5.98 -8.33
N VAL A 41 -2.22 -5.23 -9.29
CA VAL A 41 -0.76 -5.17 -9.47
C VAL A 41 -0.09 -4.54 -8.25
N SER A 42 -0.66 -3.47 -7.71
CA SER A 42 -0.14 -2.80 -6.52
C SER A 42 -0.20 -3.72 -5.29
N ALA A 43 -1.31 -4.43 -5.10
CA ALA A 43 -1.46 -5.36 -3.98
C ALA A 43 -0.49 -6.56 -4.05
N ALA A 44 -0.25 -7.10 -5.25
CA ALA A 44 0.74 -8.17 -5.46
C ALA A 44 2.17 -7.70 -5.14
N LEU A 45 2.54 -6.48 -5.56
CA LEU A 45 3.84 -5.89 -5.24
C LEU A 45 4.02 -5.65 -3.73
N ILE A 46 3.00 -5.06 -3.08
CA ILE A 46 3.02 -4.80 -1.63
C ILE A 46 3.20 -6.11 -0.86
N SER A 47 2.44 -7.15 -1.23
CA SER A 47 2.52 -8.47 -0.60
C SER A 47 3.92 -9.08 -0.76
N ALA A 48 4.47 -9.08 -1.98
CA ALA A 48 5.78 -9.65 -2.24
C ALA A 48 6.92 -8.94 -1.48
N LEU A 49 6.83 -7.61 -1.29
CA LEU A 49 7.81 -6.84 -0.52
C LEU A 49 7.68 -7.12 0.98
N PHE A 50 6.45 -7.17 1.49
CA PHE A 50 6.17 -7.45 2.89
C PHE A 50 6.63 -8.86 3.29
N GLU A 51 6.36 -9.87 2.46
CA GLU A 51 6.81 -11.25 2.65
C GLU A 51 8.34 -11.38 2.65
N GLN A 52 9.05 -10.49 1.95
CA GLN A 52 10.51 -10.41 1.95
C GLN A 52 11.09 -9.69 3.17
N GLY A 53 10.25 -9.19 4.09
CA GLY A 53 10.68 -8.50 5.31
C GLY A 53 11.02 -7.02 5.11
N ALA A 54 10.60 -6.43 3.99
CA ALA A 54 10.71 -4.98 3.80
C ALA A 54 9.75 -4.24 4.75
N ASP A 55 10.17 -3.05 5.18
CA ASP A 55 9.34 -2.13 5.97
C ASP A 55 8.53 -1.26 5.00
N VAL A 56 7.33 -1.73 4.67
CA VAL A 56 6.50 -1.16 3.59
C VAL A 56 5.36 -0.35 4.16
N HIS A 57 5.27 0.91 3.75
CA HIS A 57 4.19 1.83 4.09
C HIS A 57 3.40 2.17 2.82
N VAL A 58 2.08 2.32 2.94
CA VAL A 58 1.19 2.68 1.82
C VAL A 58 0.50 4.00 2.12
N ALA A 59 0.57 4.95 1.19
CA ALA A 59 -0.15 6.22 1.24
C ALA A 59 -1.15 6.30 0.09
N LEU A 60 -2.40 6.58 0.44
CA LEU A 60 -3.52 6.77 -0.49
C LEU A 60 -4.04 8.21 -0.36
N PRO A 61 -4.40 8.89 -1.46
CA PRO A 61 -5.07 10.17 -1.39
C PRO A 61 -6.45 10.05 -0.71
N ASP A 62 -6.80 11.01 0.15
CA ASP A 62 -8.17 11.15 0.65
C ASP A 62 -9.06 11.77 -0.44
N TYR A 63 -9.51 10.94 -1.38
CA TYR A 63 -10.35 11.38 -2.49
C TYR A 63 -11.67 12.02 -2.05
N ARG A 64 -12.19 11.67 -0.87
CA ARG A 64 -13.41 12.31 -0.34
C ARG A 64 -13.12 13.74 0.07
N ALA A 65 -11.98 14.02 0.69
CA ALA A 65 -11.56 15.38 1.00
C ALA A 65 -11.18 16.18 -0.27
N ILE A 66 -10.59 15.54 -1.28
CA ILE A 66 -10.12 16.20 -2.50
C ILE A 66 -11.27 16.54 -3.46
N PHE A 67 -12.25 15.64 -3.63
CA PHE A 67 -13.32 15.77 -4.63
C PHE A 67 -14.73 15.75 -4.04
N GLY A 68 -14.88 15.61 -2.71
CA GLY A 68 -16.17 15.72 -2.05
C GLY A 68 -16.70 17.14 -2.17
N THR A 69 -17.72 17.32 -2.99
CA THR A 69 -18.50 18.55 -3.06
C THR A 69 -19.23 18.73 -1.74
N GLY A 70 -18.89 19.79 -1.00
CA GLY A 70 -19.89 20.52 -0.22
C GLY A 70 -20.89 21.20 -1.15
#